data_AF-A0A9X0GYY0-F1
#
_entry.id   AF-A0A9X0GYY0-F1
#
_cell.length_a   1.000
_cell.length_b   1.000
_cell.length_c   1.000
_cell.angle_alpha   90.00
_cell.angle_beta   90.00
_cell.angle_gamma   90.00
#
_symmetry.space_group_name_H-M   'P 1'
#
loop_
_entity.id
_entity.type
_entity.pdbx_description
1 polymer ?
#
loop_
_entity_poly.entity_id
_entity_poly.type
_entity_poly.pdbx_seq_one_letter_code
_entity_poly.pdbx_strand_id
1 'polypeptide(L)'
;MKNDSGLKREIEFETKLQELLAEYNVGLKQVIAILDPHYRAAPTSSASAIKSRKPRELKRYKNPHSGEVVETKGGNHRTLKAWKQEFGGDTVENWLE
;
A
#
# COMPACT_ATOMS: atom_id res chain seq x y z
N MET A 1 -21.58 13.79 19.84
CA MET A 1 -21.17 15.02 19.13
C MET A 1 -20.31 15.85 20.05
N LYS A 2 -18.98 15.63 20.04
CA LYS A 2 -18.02 16.46 20.77
C LYS A 2 -17.35 17.32 19.71
N ASN A 3 -17.47 18.61 19.90
CA ASN A 3 -17.07 19.66 18.97
C ASN A 3 -15.62 19.47 18.53
N ASP A 4 -15.44 19.42 17.22
CA ASP A 4 -14.21 19.47 16.43
C ASP A 4 -13.44 20.80 16.63
N SER A 5 -13.26 21.26 17.87
CA SER A 5 -12.61 22.53 18.17
C SER A 5 -11.15 22.56 17.73
N GLY A 6 -10.46 21.41 17.76
CA GLY A 6 -9.13 21.21 17.17
C GLY A 6 -9.17 21.39 15.65
N LEU A 7 -10.03 20.63 14.97
CA LEU A 7 -10.18 20.71 13.52
C LEU A 7 -10.59 22.09 13.04
N LYS A 8 -11.51 22.77 13.75
CA LYS A 8 -11.90 24.15 13.43
C LYS A 8 -10.73 25.12 13.52
N ARG A 9 -9.84 24.92 14.51
CA ARG A 9 -8.63 25.74 14.66
C ARG A 9 -7.60 25.45 13.58
N GLU A 10 -7.45 24.19 13.18
CA GLU A 10 -6.59 23.79 12.07
C GLU A 10 -7.07 24.36 10.73
N ILE A 11 -8.38 24.28 10.45
CA ILE A 11 -8.98 24.87 9.24
C ILE A 11 -8.81 26.40 9.23
N GLU A 12 -9.04 27.08 10.36
CA GLU A 12 -8.86 28.53 10.45
C GLU A 12 -7.39 28.93 10.22
N PHE A 13 -6.45 28.16 10.78
CA PHE A 13 -5.02 28.37 10.56
C PHE A 13 -4.65 28.18 9.09
N GLU A 14 -5.08 27.08 8.46
CA GLU A 14 -4.80 26.79 7.05
C GLU A 14 -5.36 27.88 6.14
N THR A 15 -6.61 28.31 6.38
CA THR A 15 -7.26 29.36 5.59
C THR A 15 -6.45 30.67 5.65
N LYS A 16 -6.10 31.13 6.86
CA LYS A 16 -5.30 32.35 7.06
C LYS A 16 -3.91 32.23 6.43
N LEU A 17 -3.29 31.06 6.51
CA LEU A 17 -2.01 30.79 5.87
C LEU A 17 -2.12 30.88 4.34
N GLN A 18 -3.16 30.29 3.73
CA GLN A 18 -3.37 30.39 2.29
C GLN A 18 -3.63 31.83 1.83
N GLU A 19 -4.42 32.61 2.56
CA GLU A 19 -4.66 34.03 2.27
C GLU A 19 -3.36 34.83 2.32
N LEU A 20 -2.53 34.64 3.37
CA LEU A 20 -1.24 35.30 3.49
C LEU A 20 -0.28 34.91 2.35
N LEU A 21 -0.24 33.63 1.97
CA LEU A 21 0.59 33.18 0.85
C LEU A 21 0.16 33.80 -0.47
N ALA A 22 -1.15 33.97 -0.69
CA ALA A 22 -1.69 34.62 -1.86
C ALA A 22 -1.34 36.12 -1.92
N GLU A 23 -1.47 36.85 -0.80
CA GLU A 23 -1.17 38.28 -0.69
C GLU A 23 0.28 38.60 -1.09
N TYR A 24 1.24 37.81 -0.60
CA TYR A 24 2.66 38.02 -0.87
C TYR A 24 3.18 37.24 -2.10
N ASN A 25 2.30 36.51 -2.79
CA ASN A 25 2.65 35.62 -3.91
C ASN A 25 3.76 34.61 -3.56
N VAL A 26 3.77 34.15 -2.31
CA VAL A 26 4.77 33.21 -1.77
C VAL A 26 4.19 31.80 -1.77
N GLY A 27 4.93 30.82 -2.28
CA GLY A 27 4.52 29.42 -2.23
C GLY A 27 4.92 28.70 -0.94
N LEU A 28 4.20 27.63 -0.56
CA LEU A 28 4.55 26.79 0.61
C LEU A 28 6.01 26.32 0.62
N LYS A 29 6.58 26.01 -0.56
CA LYS A 29 8.01 25.63 -0.69
C LYS A 29 8.96 26.75 -0.24
N GLN A 30 8.61 28.00 -0.52
CA GLN A 30 9.41 29.16 -0.11
C GLN A 30 9.31 29.37 1.40
N VAL A 31 8.12 29.20 1.99
CA VAL A 31 7.94 29.22 3.46
C VAL A 31 8.78 28.14 4.12
N ILE A 32 8.77 26.91 3.58
CA ILE A 32 9.60 25.81 4.09
C ILE A 32 11.08 26.16 3.98
N ALA A 33 11.52 26.77 2.87
CA ALA A 33 12.91 27.20 2.71
C ALA A 33 13.34 28.30 3.69
N ILE A 34 12.42 29.16 4.14
CA ILE A 34 12.67 30.18 5.18
C ILE A 34 12.77 29.53 6.56
N LEU A 35 11.86 28.60 6.88
CA LEU A 35 11.79 27.95 8.20
C LEU A 35 12.86 26.87 8.41
N ASP A 36 13.17 26.12 7.36
CA ASP A 36 14.21 25.10 7.38
C ASP A 36 15.04 25.17 6.08
N PRO A 37 16.08 26.02 6.05
CA PRO A 37 16.94 26.20 4.88
C PRO A 37 17.71 24.94 4.48
N HIS A 38 17.88 24.02 5.43
CA HIS A 38 18.53 22.72 5.23
C HIS A 38 17.52 21.61 4.94
N TYR A 39 16.24 21.94 4.76
CA TYR A 39 15.23 20.99 4.34
C TYR A 39 15.60 20.46 2.96
N ARG A 40 16.34 19.35 2.94
CA ARG A 40 16.44 18.50 1.76
C ARG A 40 15.04 17.97 1.57
N ALA A 41 14.25 18.66 0.76
CA ALA A 41 13.02 18.10 0.20
C ALA A 41 13.41 16.71 -0.30
N ALA A 42 12.91 15.68 0.37
CA ALA A 42 13.13 14.32 -0.07
C ALA A 42 12.81 14.32 -1.57
N PRO A 43 13.69 13.79 -2.43
CA PRO A 43 13.40 13.75 -3.85
C PRO A 43 12.00 13.18 -3.95
N THR A 44 11.06 13.96 -4.53
CA THR A 44 9.75 13.43 -4.89
C THR A 44 10.10 12.20 -5.68
N SER A 45 9.93 11.03 -5.08
CA SER A 45 10.33 9.77 -5.70
C SER A 45 9.57 9.75 -7.00
N SER A 46 10.26 10.10 -8.08
CA SER A 46 9.77 10.08 -9.44
C SER A 46 9.20 8.69 -9.58
N ALA A 47 7.87 8.64 -9.66
CA ALA A 47 7.03 7.46 -9.48
C ALA A 47 7.86 6.22 -9.66
N SER A 48 8.30 5.61 -8.54
CA SER A 48 9.23 4.48 -8.53
C SER A 48 8.79 3.58 -9.65
N ALA A 49 9.56 3.55 -10.75
CA ALA A 49 9.15 2.92 -11.99
C ALA A 49 8.53 1.60 -11.59
N ILE A 50 7.20 1.48 -11.78
CA ILE A 50 6.44 0.37 -11.22
C ILE A 50 7.16 -0.85 -11.76
N LYS A 51 7.96 -1.50 -10.91
CA LYS A 51 8.59 -2.77 -11.24
C LYS A 51 7.39 -3.66 -11.41
N SER A 52 6.93 -3.80 -12.66
CA SER A 52 5.80 -4.63 -13.03
C SER A 52 6.17 -6.01 -12.51
N ARG A 53 5.63 -6.37 -11.35
CA ARG A 53 5.85 -7.67 -10.74
C ARG A 53 5.48 -8.68 -11.81
N LYS A 54 6.39 -9.62 -12.08
CA LYS A 54 6.17 -10.70 -13.04
C LYS A 54 4.77 -11.28 -12.77
N PRO A 55 3.90 -11.39 -13.79
CA PRO A 55 2.55 -11.89 -13.60
C PRO A 55 2.63 -13.26 -12.91
N ARG A 56 1.84 -13.44 -11.86
CA ARG A 56 1.87 -14.68 -11.09
C ARG A 56 1.39 -15.83 -11.97
N GLU A 57 2.22 -16.86 -12.06
CA GLU A 57 1.89 -18.08 -12.80
C GLU A 57 0.73 -18.82 -12.13
N LEU A 58 -0.14 -19.39 -12.96
CA LEU A 58 -1.20 -20.29 -12.51
C LEU A 58 -0.55 -21.58 -12.02
N LYS A 59 -0.69 -21.88 -10.74
CA LYS A 59 -0.26 -23.14 -10.14
C LYS A 59 -1.46 -24.07 -10.03
N ARG A 60 -1.37 -25.27 -10.59
CA ARG A 60 -2.40 -26.31 -10.52
C ARG A 60 -1.97 -27.34 -9.48
N TYR A 61 -2.80 -27.58 -8.48
CA TYR A 61 -2.56 -28.57 -7.44
C TYR A 61 -3.59 -29.68 -7.57
N LYS A 62 -3.15 -30.94 -7.56
CA LYS A 62 -4.05 -32.10 -7.63
C LYS A 62 -3.92 -32.94 -6.36
N ASN A 63 -4.99 -33.01 -5.59
CA ASN A 63 -5.03 -33.84 -4.39
C ASN A 63 -5.15 -35.32 -4.77
N PRO A 64 -4.19 -36.21 -4.42
CA PRO A 64 -4.26 -37.63 -4.74
C PRO A 64 -5.30 -38.40 -3.89
N HIS A 65 -5.76 -37.83 -2.78
CA HIS A 65 -6.71 -38.46 -1.86
C HIS A 65 -8.17 -38.23 -2.28
N SER A 66 -8.53 -37.00 -2.66
CA SER A 66 -9.89 -36.65 -3.08
C SER A 66 -10.06 -36.54 -4.60
N GLY A 67 -8.97 -36.46 -5.36
CA GLY A 67 -8.99 -36.17 -6.79
C GLY A 67 -9.33 -34.72 -7.13
N GLU A 68 -9.54 -33.85 -6.13
CA GLU A 68 -9.83 -32.44 -6.35
C GLU A 68 -8.62 -31.69 -6.93
N VAL A 69 -8.89 -30.77 -7.85
CA VAL A 69 -7.89 -29.95 -8.53
C VAL A 69 -8.14 -28.49 -8.19
N VAL A 70 -7.09 -27.78 -7.76
CA VAL A 70 -7.12 -26.36 -7.40
C VAL A 70 -6.13 -25.59 -8.26
N GLU A 71 -6.63 -24.62 -9.01
CA GLU A 71 -5.81 -23.71 -9.80
C GLU A 71 -5.76 -22.34 -9.12
N THR A 72 -4.56 -21.86 -8.79
CA THR A 72 -4.40 -20.57 -8.14
C THR A 72 -3.15 -19.83 -8.59
N LYS A 73 -3.27 -18.51 -8.74
CA LYS A 73 -2.14 -17.62 -8.99
C LYS A 73 -1.40 -17.24 -7.70
N GLY A 74 -1.66 -17.91 -6.57
CA GLY A 74 -1.00 -17.65 -5.28
C GLY A 74 -1.55 -18.45 -4.10
N GLY A 75 -0.88 -18.40 -2.94
CA GLY A 75 -1.24 -19.22 -1.76
C GLY A 75 -2.54 -18.83 -1.03
N ASN A 76 -3.28 -17.82 -1.49
CA ASN A 76 -4.52 -17.38 -0.82
C ASN A 76 -5.77 -18.10 -1.36
N HIS A 77 -5.76 -19.43 -1.34
CA HIS A 77 -6.90 -20.26 -1.76
C HIS A 77 -7.40 -21.09 -0.57
N ARG A 78 -8.72 -21.08 -0.31
CA ARG A 78 -9.32 -21.72 0.89
C ARG A 78 -9.05 -23.22 0.93
N THR A 79 -9.28 -23.93 -0.17
CA THR A 79 -9.04 -25.37 -0.28
C THR A 79 -7.57 -25.73 -0.10
N LEU A 80 -6.67 -24.88 -0.61
CA LEU A 80 -5.23 -25.11 -0.52
C LEU A 80 -4.72 -24.90 0.91
N LYS A 81 -5.31 -23.94 1.64
CA LYS A 81 -5.09 -23.79 3.08
C LYS A 81 -5.62 -24.98 3.88
N ALA A 82 -6.80 -25.50 3.53
CA ALA A 82 -7.36 -26.69 4.18
C ALA A 82 -6.45 -27.90 3.98
N TRP A 83 -6.01 -28.16 2.74
CA TRP A 83 -5.06 -29.24 2.48
C TRP A 83 -3.73 -29.06 3.22
N LYS A 84 -3.19 -27.83 3.28
CA LYS A 84 -1.97 -27.56 4.04
C LYS A 84 -2.14 -27.79 5.55
N GLN A 85 -3.35 -27.61 6.08
CA GLN A 85 -3.68 -27.94 7.48
C GLN A 85 -3.82 -29.45 7.70
N GLU A 86 -4.39 -30.18 6.74
CA GLU A 86 -4.65 -31.63 6.87
C GLU A 86 -3.42 -32.50 6.55
N PHE A 87 -2.70 -32.18 5.48
CA PHE A 87 -1.60 -33.00 4.93
C PHE A 87 -0.22 -32.38 5.12
N GLY A 88 -0.16 -31.14 5.59
CA GLY A 88 1.07 -30.37 5.76
C GLY A 88 1.47 -29.55 4.53
N GLY A 89 2.23 -28.47 4.76
CA GLY A 89 2.68 -27.54 3.74
C GLY A 89 3.51 -28.19 2.63
N ASP A 90 4.55 -28.93 3.02
CA ASP A 90 5.50 -29.58 2.13
C ASP A 90 4.84 -30.64 1.24
N THR A 91 3.93 -31.45 1.81
CA THR A 91 3.18 -32.46 1.06
C THR A 91 2.33 -31.84 -0.05
N VAL A 92 1.58 -30.79 0.28
CA VAL A 92 0.73 -30.08 -0.70
C VAL A 92 1.55 -29.35 -1.74
N GLU A 93 2.76 -28.90 -1.41
CA GLU A 93 3.67 -28.28 -2.39
C GLU A 93 4.23 -29.29 -3.39
N ASN A 94 4.31 -30.58 -3.04
CA ASN A 94 4.65 -31.66 -3.97
C ASN A 94 3.47 -32.11 -4.87
N TRP A 95 2.26 -31.59 -4.67
CA TRP A 95 1.09 -31.88 -5.50
C TRP A 95 0.90 -30.90 -6.68
N LEU A 96 1.87 -30.01 -6.87
CA LEU A 96 1.91 -29.09 -7.99
C LEU A 96 2.11 -29.88 -9.29
N GLU A 97 1.16 -29.77 -10.23
CA GLU A 97 1.20 -30.33 -11.59
C GLU A 97 1.48 -29.23 -12.62
#